data_AF-A0A0M9E7M2-F1
#
_entry.id   AF-A0A0M9E7M2-F1
#
_cell.length_a   1.000
_cell.length_b   1.000
_cell.length_c   1.000
_cell.angle_alpha   90.00
_cell.angle_beta   90.00
_cell.angle_gamma   90.00
#
_symmetry.space_group_name_H-M   'P 1'
#
loop_
_entity.id
_entity.type
_entity.pdbx_description
1 polymer ?
#
loop_
_entity_poly.entity_id
_entity_poly.type
_entity_poly.pdbx_seq_one_letter_code
_entity_poly.pdbx_strand_id
1 'polypeptide(L)'
;MQEMDDFGETSDMKNSIIDIAIEYGLVTDYTSMIVVEETVFKSLNIDRRNQQRLKKEEAARTYRNSQTSYTSNRVDAQQPMFTKSRPTFSGGVGAMDPLSLMIFSPLLWSLRWRKNKIK
;
A
#
# COMPACT_ATOMS: atom_id res chain seq x y z
N MET A 1 22.72 8.17 4.51
CA MET A 1 22.13 9.36 5.16
C MET A 1 22.92 9.77 6.40
N GLN A 2 23.30 8.84 7.30
CA GLN A 2 24.23 9.16 8.42
C GLN A 2 25.56 9.77 7.95
N GLU A 3 26.14 9.26 6.86
CA GLU A 3 27.40 9.79 6.31
C GLU A 3 27.28 11.23 5.76
N MET A 4 26.08 11.70 5.40
CA MET A 4 25.86 13.09 4.96
C MET A 4 25.76 14.05 6.14
N ASP A 5 25.19 13.58 7.25
CA ASP A 5 25.13 14.31 8.53
C ASP A 5 26.54 14.42 9.16
N ASP A 6 27.37 13.39 8.98
CA ASP A 6 28.70 13.30 9.59
C ASP A 6 29.81 13.99 8.77
N PHE A 7 29.73 14.04 7.42
CA PHE A 7 30.81 14.54 6.54
C PHE A 7 30.47 15.81 5.74
N GLY A 8 29.24 16.30 5.84
CA GLY A 8 28.75 17.46 5.09
C GLY A 8 28.37 17.15 3.64
N GLU A 9 27.38 17.88 3.12
CA GLU A 9 26.87 17.70 1.76
C GLU A 9 27.96 18.07 0.73
N THR A 10 28.59 17.06 0.12
CA THR A 10 29.47 17.28 -1.03
C THR A 10 28.66 17.39 -2.32
N SER A 11 29.15 18.18 -3.28
CA SER A 11 28.49 18.35 -4.59
C SER A 11 28.26 17.02 -5.31
N ASP A 12 29.17 16.07 -5.15
CA ASP A 12 29.12 14.76 -5.81
C ASP A 12 28.03 13.88 -5.22
N MET A 13 27.84 13.93 -3.89
CA MET A 13 26.73 13.23 -3.23
C MET A 13 25.38 13.79 -3.66
N LYS A 14 25.25 15.12 -3.73
CA LYS A 14 24.04 15.78 -4.20
C LYS A 14 23.67 15.35 -5.62
N ASN A 15 24.63 15.36 -6.54
CA ASN A 15 24.42 14.92 -7.92
C ASN A 15 24.02 13.45 -7.97
N SER A 16 24.68 12.58 -7.19
CA SER A 16 24.32 11.17 -7.10
C SER A 16 22.87 10.96 -6.62
N ILE A 17 22.41 11.77 -5.65
CA ILE A 17 21.02 11.73 -5.18
C ILE A 17 20.05 12.21 -6.27
N ILE A 18 20.37 13.30 -6.96
CA ILE A 18 19.56 13.82 -8.07
C ILE A 18 19.42 12.77 -9.16
N ASP A 19 20.52 12.12 -9.55
CA ASP A 19 20.52 11.12 -10.61
C ASP A 19 19.65 9.91 -10.26
N ILE A 20 19.82 9.36 -9.05
CA ILE A 20 18.98 8.27 -8.53
C ILE A 20 17.50 8.72 -8.46
N ALA A 21 17.24 9.93 -7.98
CA ALA A 21 15.89 10.45 -7.88
C ALA A 21 15.23 10.61 -9.25
N ILE A 22 15.94 11.09 -10.27
CA ILE A 22 15.43 11.21 -11.64
C ILE A 22 15.24 9.83 -12.28
N GLU A 23 16.17 8.90 -12.07
CA GLU A 23 16.10 7.55 -12.63
C GLU A 23 14.87 6.79 -12.13
N TYR A 24 14.62 6.83 -10.81
CA TYR A 24 13.51 6.12 -10.18
C TYR A 24 12.23 6.97 -10.02
N GLY A 25 12.27 8.26 -10.40
CA GLY A 25 11.14 9.17 -10.30
C GLY A 25 10.74 9.49 -8.85
N LEU A 26 11.72 9.64 -7.96
CA LEU A 26 11.54 9.98 -6.56
C LEU A 26 11.46 11.50 -6.38
N VAL A 27 10.57 11.93 -5.48
CA VAL A 27 10.47 13.32 -5.03
C VAL A 27 11.31 13.45 -3.76
N THR A 28 12.30 14.31 -3.80
CA THR A 28 13.27 14.54 -2.72
C THR A 28 13.43 16.04 -2.52
N ASP A 29 14.22 16.46 -1.53
CA ASP A 29 14.53 17.88 -1.34
C ASP A 29 15.25 18.51 -2.55
N TYR A 30 15.84 17.69 -3.43
CA TYR A 30 16.52 18.13 -4.65
C TYR A 30 15.71 17.94 -5.93
N THR A 31 14.52 17.33 -5.87
CA THR A 31 13.70 17.02 -7.05
C THR A 31 12.21 17.28 -6.81
N SER A 32 11.55 17.98 -7.74
CA SER A 32 10.12 18.29 -7.66
C SER A 32 9.29 17.54 -8.71
N MET A 33 8.06 17.15 -8.38
CA MET A 33 7.10 16.62 -9.35
C MET A 33 6.26 17.75 -9.94
N ILE A 34 6.30 17.89 -11.27
CA ILE A 34 5.51 18.88 -12.00
C ILE A 34 4.27 18.20 -12.60
N VAL A 35 3.09 18.82 -12.41
CA VAL A 35 1.82 18.36 -12.94
C VAL A 35 1.27 19.44 -13.87
N VAL A 36 1.18 19.15 -15.16
CA VAL A 36 0.67 20.05 -16.20
C VAL A 36 -0.20 19.29 -17.19
N GLU A 37 -0.91 20.04 -18.03
CA GLU A 37 -1.74 19.47 -19.09
C GLU A 37 -0.90 18.82 -20.22
N GLU A 38 -1.52 17.89 -20.95
CA GLU A 38 -0.86 17.14 -22.03
C GLU A 38 -0.37 18.04 -23.18
N THR A 39 -1.08 19.13 -23.45
CA THR A 39 -0.71 20.14 -24.45
C THR A 39 0.60 20.83 -24.09
N VAL A 40 0.84 21.07 -22.80
CA VAL A 40 2.04 21.71 -22.26
C VAL A 40 3.25 20.79 -22.36
N PHE A 41 3.08 19.48 -22.11
CA PHE A 41 4.16 18.51 -22.32
C PHE A 41 4.63 18.50 -23.78
N LYS A 42 3.70 18.54 -24.74
CA LYS A 42 4.00 18.56 -26.17
C LYS A 42 4.66 19.86 -26.61
N SER A 43 4.18 21.01 -26.14
CA SER A 43 4.76 22.31 -26.51
C SER A 43 6.18 22.48 -25.99
N LEU A 44 6.50 21.88 -24.84
CA LEU A 44 7.84 21.92 -24.22
C LEU A 44 8.74 20.75 -24.66
N ASN A 45 8.27 19.87 -25.56
CA ASN A 45 8.98 18.66 -25.97
C ASN A 45 9.44 17.80 -24.77
N ILE A 46 8.61 17.70 -23.73
CA ILE A 46 8.90 16.90 -22.54
C ILE A 46 8.28 15.51 -22.70
N ASP A 47 9.13 14.49 -22.78
CA ASP A 47 8.70 13.10 -22.88
C ASP A 47 8.09 12.56 -21.59
N ARG A 48 6.91 11.92 -21.70
CA ARG A 48 6.19 11.32 -20.57
C ARG A 48 6.73 9.94 -20.16
N ARG A 49 8.01 9.86 -19.78
CA ARG A 49 8.67 8.62 -19.32
C ARG A 49 7.92 7.95 -18.14
N ASN A 50 7.35 8.75 -17.23
CA ASN A 50 6.55 8.24 -16.11
C ASN A 50 5.30 7.47 -16.56
N GLN A 51 4.63 7.93 -17.61
CA GLN A 51 3.43 7.25 -18.14
C GLN A 51 3.79 5.88 -18.72
N GLN A 52 4.92 5.80 -19.43
CA GLN A 52 5.42 4.53 -19.97
C GLN A 52 5.78 3.55 -18.84
N ARG A 53 6.44 4.03 -17.78
CA ARG A 53 6.76 3.23 -16.58
C ARG A 53 5.50 2.69 -15.90
N LEU A 54 4.49 3.55 -15.69
CA LEU A 54 3.22 3.13 -15.07
C LEU A 54 2.54 2.00 -15.85
N LYS A 55 2.52 2.06 -17.19
CA LYS A 55 1.97 0.98 -18.02
C LYS A 55 2.71 -0.34 -17.82
N LYS A 56 4.04 -0.31 -17.70
CA LYS A 56 4.86 -1.51 -17.44
C LYS A 56 4.56 -2.10 -16.06
N GLU A 57 4.41 -1.25 -15.04
CA GLU A 57 4.07 -1.68 -13.68
C GLU A 57 2.65 -2.25 -13.59
N GLU A 58 1.71 -1.63 -14.28
CA GLU A 58 0.33 -2.13 -14.38
C GLU A 58 0.29 -3.50 -15.05
N ALA A 59 1.00 -3.67 -16.18
CA ALA A 59 1.12 -4.96 -16.85
C ALA A 59 1.78 -6.03 -15.96
N ALA A 60 2.81 -5.67 -15.20
CA ALA A 60 3.44 -6.59 -14.24
C ALA A 60 2.50 -6.97 -13.09
N ARG A 61 1.66 -6.02 -12.63
CA ARG A 61 0.65 -6.25 -11.59
C ARG A 61 -0.47 -7.15 -12.09
N THR A 62 -1.00 -6.90 -13.28
CA THR A 62 -2.04 -7.75 -13.88
C THR A 62 -1.52 -9.16 -14.13
N TYR A 63 -0.30 -9.30 -14.64
CA TYR A 63 0.36 -10.60 -14.79
C TYR A 63 0.45 -11.34 -13.45
N ARG A 64 0.96 -10.70 -12.39
CA ARG A 64 1.05 -11.31 -11.05
C ARG A 64 -0.31 -11.73 -10.50
N ASN A 65 -1.35 -10.92 -10.70
CA ASN A 65 -2.70 -11.24 -10.24
C ASN A 65 -3.37 -12.36 -11.06
N SER A 66 -2.99 -12.52 -12.33
CA SER A 66 -3.50 -13.59 -13.19
C SER A 66 -2.86 -14.95 -12.90
N GLN A 67 -1.74 -14.99 -12.18
CA GLN A 67 -1.12 -16.24 -11.75
C GLN A 67 -1.94 -16.89 -10.64
N THR A 68 -2.54 -18.04 -10.95
CA THR A 68 -3.36 -18.86 -10.04
C THR A 68 -2.55 -19.47 -8.89
N SER A 69 -1.23 -19.54 -9.02
CA SER A 69 -0.32 -20.10 -8.02
C SER A 69 0.80 -19.11 -7.74
N TYR A 70 0.83 -18.57 -6.53
CA TYR A 70 1.99 -17.87 -6.01
C TYR A 70 2.93 -18.90 -5.41
N THR A 71 4.17 -18.96 -5.89
CA THR A 71 5.20 -19.78 -5.23
C THR A 71 5.53 -19.12 -3.90
N SER A 72 5.19 -19.78 -2.79
CA SER A 72 5.57 -19.31 -1.46
C SER A 72 7.08 -19.49 -1.28
N ASN A 73 7.83 -18.41 -1.11
CA ASN A 73 9.27 -18.44 -0.77
C ASN A 73 9.51 -18.75 0.73
N ARG A 74 8.52 -19.36 1.40
CA ARG A 74 8.61 -19.63 2.83
C ARG A 74 9.53 -20.83 3.06
N VAL A 75 10.70 -20.57 3.63
CA VAL A 75 11.74 -21.59 3.89
C VAL A 75 11.53 -22.35 5.21
N ASP A 76 10.82 -21.75 6.17
CA ASP A 76 10.59 -22.27 7.53
C ASP A 76 9.30 -23.10 7.65
N ALA A 77 8.83 -23.69 6.55
CA ALA A 77 7.56 -24.44 6.53
C ALA A 77 7.58 -25.68 7.45
N GLN A 78 8.73 -26.34 7.57
CA GLN A 78 8.90 -27.54 8.41
C GLN A 78 9.19 -27.22 9.88
N GLN A 79 9.86 -26.10 10.14
CA GLN A 79 10.21 -25.63 11.49
C GLN A 79 9.94 -24.13 11.61
N PRO A 80 8.67 -23.74 11.85
CA PRO A 80 8.32 -22.34 11.98
C PRO A 80 8.91 -21.76 13.27
N MET A 81 9.49 -20.56 13.19
CA MET A 81 10.05 -19.85 14.36
C MET A 81 8.97 -19.50 15.40
N PHE A 82 7.72 -19.32 14.95
CA PHE A 82 6.57 -19.01 15.81
C PHE A 82 5.46 -20.04 15.61
N THR A 83 4.87 -20.49 16.72
CA THR A 83 3.76 -21.46 16.72
C THR A 83 2.39 -20.80 16.60
N LYS A 84 2.30 -19.48 16.80
CA LYS A 84 1.05 -18.72 16.70
C LYS A 84 0.91 -18.11 15.31
N SER A 85 -0.30 -18.14 14.76
CA SER A 85 -0.65 -17.42 13.54
C SER A 85 -0.36 -15.93 13.70
N ARG A 86 0.29 -15.32 12.71
CA ARG A 86 0.44 -13.85 12.65
C ARG A 86 -0.94 -13.19 12.70
N PRO A 87 -1.11 -12.08 13.43
CA PRO A 87 -2.32 -11.27 13.29
C PRO A 87 -2.49 -10.84 11.83
N THR A 88 -3.66 -11.09 11.23
CA THR A 88 -3.98 -10.65 9.86
C THR A 88 -5.27 -9.84 9.84
N PHE A 89 -5.33 -8.84 8.97
CA PHE A 89 -6.49 -7.95 8.85
C PHE A 89 -7.64 -8.54 8.01
N SER A 90 -7.43 -9.67 7.32
CA SER A 90 -8.36 -10.18 6.30
C SER A 90 -9.38 -11.21 6.79
N GLY A 91 -9.49 -11.48 8.09
CA GLY A 91 -10.31 -12.59 8.62
C GLY A 91 -11.07 -12.29 9.91
N GLY A 92 -11.16 -11.03 10.34
CA GLY A 92 -11.91 -10.66 11.53
C GLY A 92 -13.40 -10.52 11.22
N VAL A 93 -14.17 -11.60 11.38
CA VAL A 93 -15.59 -11.45 11.74
C VAL A 93 -15.55 -10.66 13.04
N GLY A 94 -16.10 -9.44 13.04
CA GLY A 94 -15.92 -8.46 14.11
C GLY A 94 -16.10 -9.10 15.49
N ALA A 95 -15.35 -8.59 16.49
CA ALA A 95 -15.17 -9.09 17.85
C ALA A 95 -16.46 -9.27 18.68
N MET A 96 -17.42 -10.01 18.13
CA MET A 96 -18.64 -10.48 18.74
C MET A 96 -18.32 -11.90 19.18
N ASP A 97 -17.72 -11.99 20.35
CA ASP A 97 -17.67 -13.25 21.09
C ASP A 97 -19.10 -13.79 21.25
N PRO A 98 -19.36 -15.12 21.21
CA PRO A 98 -20.69 -15.68 21.44
C PRO A 98 -21.37 -15.15 22.70
N LEU A 99 -20.59 -14.74 23.70
CA LEU A 99 -21.07 -14.12 24.93
C LEU A 99 -21.62 -12.70 24.72
N SER A 100 -21.01 -11.91 23.81
CA SER A 100 -21.52 -10.61 23.39
C SER A 100 -22.91 -10.74 22.72
N LEU A 101 -23.10 -11.76 21.88
CA LEU A 101 -24.39 -12.02 21.24
C LEU A 101 -25.50 -12.35 22.24
N MET A 102 -25.18 -13.07 23.33
CA MET A 102 -26.14 -13.32 24.41
C MET A 102 -26.57 -12.01 25.11
N ILE A 103 -25.62 -11.12 25.41
CA ILE A 103 -25.89 -9.86 26.11
C ILE A 103 -26.76 -8.92 25.27
N PHE A 104 -26.58 -8.90 23.94
CA PHE A 104 -27.37 -8.04 23.06
C PHE A 104 -28.71 -8.66 22.60
N SER A 105 -28.94 -9.95 22.86
CA SER A 105 -30.20 -10.62 22.51
C SER A 105 -31.49 -10.00 23.09
N PRO A 106 -31.54 -9.51 24.35
CA PRO A 106 -32.75 -8.87 24.88
C PRO A 106 -32.97 -7.46 24.29
N LEU A 107 -31.90 -6.77 23.89
CA LEU A 107 -31.99 -5.48 23.21
C LEU A 107 -32.63 -5.64 21.83
N LEU A 108 -32.19 -6.64 21.06
CA LEU A 108 -32.77 -6.98 19.75
C LEU A 108 -34.23 -7.42 19.87
N TRP A 109 -34.58 -8.19 20.90
CA TRP A 109 -35.94 -8.60 21.17
C TRP A 109 -36.84 -7.40 21.53
N SER A 110 -36.37 -6.49 22.40
CA SER A 110 -37.15 -5.30 22.78
C SER A 110 -37.38 -4.33 21.63
N LEU A 111 -36.41 -4.16 20.71
CA LEU A 111 -36.58 -3.41 19.48
C LEU A 111 -37.68 -4.00 18.58
N ARG A 112 -37.75 -5.34 18.50
CA ARG A 112 -38.78 -6.05 17.73
C ARG A 112 -40.18 -5.87 18.34
N TRP A 113 -40.29 -5.91 19.67
CA TRP A 113 -41.57 -5.71 20.36
C TRP A 113 -42.10 -4.28 20.25
N ARG A 114 -41.21 -3.29 20.25
CA ARG A 114 -41.58 -1.88 20.12
C ARG A 114 -42.20 -1.56 18.76
N LYS A 115 -41.74 -2.21 17.68
CA LYS A 115 -42.33 -2.05 16.33
C LYS A 115 -43.75 -2.64 16.21
N ASN A 116 -44.07 -3.69 16.98
CA ASN A 116 -45.37 -4.34 16.92
C ASN A 116 -46.47 -3.63 17.73
N LYS A 117 -46.11 -2.70 18.64
CA LYS A 117 -47.06 -1.84 19.37
C LYS A 117 -47.41 -0.52 18.65
N ILE A 118 -46.76 -0.23 17.52
CA ILE A 118 -46.97 1.00 16.72
C ILE A 118 -47.80 0.68 15.44
N LYS A 119 -48.61 -0.37 15.49
CA LYS A 119 -49.71 -0.64 14.56
C LYS A 119 -51.00 -0.73 15.35
#